data_AF-A0A423PJD7-F1
#
_entry.id   AF-A0A423PJD7-F1
#
_cell.length_a   1.000
_cell.length_b   1.000
_cell.length_c   1.000
_cell.angle_alpha   90.00
_cell.angle_beta   90.00
_cell.angle_gamma   90.00
#
_symmetry.space_group_name_H-M   'P 1'
#
loop_
_entity.id
_entity.type
_entity.pdbx_description
1 polymer ?
#
loop_
_entity_poly.entity_id
_entity_poly.type
_entity_poly.pdbx_seq_one_letter_code
_entity_poly.pdbx_strand_id
1 'polypeptide(L)'
;MTKRFFVLFGLMLCAGAAGAAPLVDGDAEAGKEKSASCAACHGPQGNMESEQFPKLAGQGAPYIYEQLKLFKSGDRQNAVMAGQVAGLSEQDMRDLAAYFADQQTRPGAASEKIAPAGAKLYHGGDTEEGIPACAGCHGPAALGNAAAKYPRLSGQNPQYIAAQLKAYRDGERTGYAKAEIMNAVAEELSDDDIQALASYVAGIAPAQEGFTNDKGALMQQVAGPAAAAGGGSSSGGGSSDSEDASSDDDGESESSGSDEGDSADSEQAGGSDDDGSDSESADENGNDADEDASADSGSGDEDSGDGQADDANDGESQAGE
;
A
#
# COMPACT_ATOMS: atom_id res chain seq x y z
N MET A 1 -28.94 -18.15 74.21
CA MET A 1 -27.60 -17.80 73.68
C MET A 1 -27.45 -18.59 72.38
N THR A 2 -27.13 -18.09 71.19
CA THR A 2 -26.51 -16.84 70.78
C THR A 2 -26.62 -16.74 69.24
N LYS A 3 -27.06 -15.56 68.78
CA LYS A 3 -26.68 -14.81 67.56
C LYS A 3 -26.87 -15.42 66.16
N ARG A 4 -27.82 -14.78 65.46
CA ARG A 4 -27.95 -14.59 64.01
C ARG A 4 -26.63 -14.08 63.39
N PHE A 5 -26.27 -14.59 62.22
CA PHE A 5 -25.42 -13.87 61.26
C PHE A 5 -26.02 -13.99 59.86
N PHE A 6 -26.81 -12.97 59.52
CA PHE A 6 -27.06 -12.56 58.15
C PHE A 6 -25.72 -12.06 57.59
N VAL A 7 -25.16 -12.72 56.58
CA VAL A 7 -24.07 -12.14 55.77
C VAL A 7 -24.58 -12.04 54.34
N LEU A 8 -25.07 -10.83 54.05
CA LEU A 8 -25.19 -10.27 52.70
C LEU A 8 -23.81 -10.31 52.05
N PHE A 9 -23.62 -11.12 51.02
CA PHE A 9 -22.48 -11.01 50.13
C PHE A 9 -22.92 -11.34 48.70
N GLY A 10 -22.83 -10.35 47.82
CA GLY A 10 -23.14 -10.56 46.40
C GLY A 10 -23.56 -9.32 45.62
N LEU A 11 -23.02 -8.13 45.94
CA LEU A 11 -23.05 -7.03 44.98
C LEU A 11 -21.96 -7.33 43.93
N MET A 12 -22.34 -8.11 42.91
CA MET A 12 -21.51 -8.40 41.74
C MET A 12 -21.37 -7.11 40.93
N LEU A 13 -20.27 -6.40 41.16
CA LEU A 13 -19.89 -5.20 40.45
C LEU A 13 -19.43 -5.60 39.03
N CYS A 14 -20.34 -5.52 38.06
CA CYS A 14 -19.98 -5.58 36.64
C CYS A 14 -19.15 -4.33 36.30
N ALA A 15 -17.83 -4.44 36.41
CA ALA A 15 -16.91 -3.45 35.85
C ALA A 15 -17.03 -3.51 34.32
N GLY A 16 -17.68 -2.50 33.74
CA GLY A 16 -17.85 -2.37 32.30
C GLY A 16 -16.49 -2.29 31.60
N ALA A 17 -16.37 -2.98 30.47
CA ALA A 17 -15.24 -2.84 29.57
C ALA A 17 -15.20 -1.39 29.08
N ALA A 18 -14.29 -0.59 29.64
CA ALA A 18 -13.90 0.67 29.04
C ALA A 18 -13.22 0.32 27.72
N GLY A 19 -13.95 0.51 26.60
CA GLY A 19 -13.35 0.43 25.28
C GLY A 19 -12.18 1.39 25.21
N ALA A 20 -11.02 0.93 24.72
CA ALA A 20 -9.87 1.79 24.51
C ALA A 20 -10.31 2.98 23.65
N ALA A 21 -10.01 4.20 24.10
CA ALA A 21 -10.33 5.39 23.33
C ALA A 21 -9.66 5.30 21.94
N PRO A 22 -10.34 5.77 20.88
CA PRO A 22 -9.77 5.73 19.54
C PRO A 22 -8.48 6.57 19.49
N LEU A 23 -7.49 6.08 18.74
CA LEU A 23 -6.19 6.77 18.59
C LEU A 23 -6.28 8.08 17.79
N VAL A 24 -7.40 8.28 17.09
CA VAL A 24 -7.75 9.51 16.37
C VAL A 24 -9.21 9.84 16.69
N ASP A 25 -9.48 11.09 17.06
CA ASP A 25 -10.83 11.58 17.33
C ASP A 25 -11.54 11.96 16.01
N GLY A 26 -12.00 10.95 15.28
CA GLY A 26 -12.68 11.08 13.99
C GLY A 26 -14.00 10.32 13.95
N ASP A 27 -14.96 10.84 13.18
CA ASP A 27 -16.26 10.19 12.94
C ASP A 27 -16.21 9.41 11.61
N ALA A 28 -16.33 8.09 11.68
CA ALA A 28 -16.25 7.22 10.52
C ALA A 28 -17.44 7.39 9.54
N GLU A 29 -18.65 7.74 10.02
CA GLU A 29 -19.79 7.97 9.12
C GLU A 29 -19.63 9.32 8.42
N ALA A 30 -19.20 10.35 9.15
CA ALA A 30 -18.87 11.63 8.54
C ALA A 30 -17.67 11.51 7.57
N GLY A 31 -16.75 10.58 7.82
CA GLY A 31 -15.63 10.26 6.93
C GLY A 31 -16.07 9.55 5.66
N LYS A 32 -17.02 8.62 5.77
CA LYS A 32 -17.63 7.91 4.65
C LYS A 32 -18.25 8.87 3.65
N GLU A 33 -19.03 9.84 4.12
CA GLU A 33 -19.64 10.87 3.26
C GLU A 33 -18.58 11.69 2.50
N LYS A 34 -17.48 12.04 3.17
CA LYS A 34 -16.38 12.81 2.58
C LYS A 34 -15.47 11.98 1.66
N SER A 35 -15.48 10.65 1.80
CA SER A 35 -14.60 9.74 1.06
C SER A 35 -14.95 9.57 -0.42
N ALA A 36 -16.09 10.11 -0.87
CA ALA A 36 -16.63 9.87 -2.20
C ALA A 36 -15.64 10.26 -3.32
N SER A 37 -14.93 11.39 -3.20
CA SER A 37 -13.93 11.81 -4.18
C SER A 37 -12.67 10.95 -4.15
N CYS A 38 -12.33 10.36 -2.99
CA CYS A 38 -11.15 9.53 -2.81
C CYS A 38 -11.26 8.20 -3.57
N ALA A 39 -12.48 7.68 -3.74
CA ALA A 39 -12.74 6.37 -4.33
C ALA A 39 -12.34 6.28 -5.81
N ALA A 40 -12.26 7.42 -6.52
CA ALA A 40 -11.83 7.45 -7.92
C ALA A 40 -10.39 6.95 -8.12
N CYS A 41 -9.51 7.19 -7.15
CA CYS A 41 -8.11 6.76 -7.22
C CYS A 41 -7.80 5.63 -6.24
N HIS A 42 -8.41 5.63 -5.05
CA HIS A 42 -8.15 4.63 -4.00
C HIS A 42 -9.12 3.45 -4.02
N GLY A 43 -10.04 3.42 -4.98
CA GLY A 43 -11.06 2.39 -5.14
C GLY A 43 -12.21 2.49 -4.13
N PRO A 44 -13.31 1.76 -4.37
CA PRO A 44 -14.42 1.69 -3.43
C PRO A 44 -13.94 1.22 -2.05
N GLN A 45 -14.34 1.92 -0.98
CA GLN A 45 -13.93 1.64 0.40
C GLN A 45 -12.39 1.64 0.60
N GLY A 46 -11.63 2.27 -0.29
CA GLY A 46 -10.16 2.32 -0.19
C GLY A 46 -9.45 1.05 -0.66
N ASN A 47 -10.12 0.18 -1.43
CA ASN A 47 -9.55 -1.01 -2.04
C ASN A 47 -9.35 -0.82 -3.56
N MET A 48 -8.26 -0.18 -3.96
CA MET A 48 -7.91 -0.03 -5.37
C MET A 48 -7.44 -1.36 -5.96
N GLU A 49 -7.96 -1.70 -7.14
CA GLU A 49 -7.53 -2.87 -7.91
C GLU A 49 -6.30 -2.57 -8.78
N SER A 50 -6.18 -1.32 -9.28
CA SER A 50 -4.96 -0.93 -9.97
C SER A 50 -3.79 -0.85 -8.99
N GLU A 51 -2.64 -1.24 -9.48
CA GLU A 51 -1.40 -1.31 -8.72
C GLU A 51 -0.76 0.05 -8.44
N GLN A 52 -1.23 1.11 -9.12
CA GLN A 52 -0.60 2.43 -9.11
C GLN A 52 -0.92 3.26 -7.86
N PHE A 53 -2.14 3.17 -7.34
CA PHE A 53 -2.56 3.92 -6.17
C PHE A 53 -2.56 3.05 -4.92
N PRO A 54 -2.29 3.58 -3.73
CA PRO A 54 -2.32 2.79 -2.52
C PRO A 54 -3.75 2.43 -2.10
N LYS A 55 -3.92 1.24 -1.55
CA LYS A 55 -5.06 0.88 -0.72
C LYS A 55 -5.02 1.65 0.61
N LEU A 56 -6.16 2.18 1.00
CA LEU A 56 -6.37 2.87 2.28
C LEU A 56 -7.11 1.98 3.28
N ALA A 57 -7.84 0.97 2.81
CA ALA A 57 -8.67 0.10 3.63
C ALA A 57 -7.84 -0.62 4.70
N GLY A 58 -8.26 -0.49 5.97
CA GLY A 58 -7.62 -1.15 7.12
C GLY A 58 -6.24 -0.60 7.49
N GLN A 59 -5.87 0.55 6.91
CA GLN A 59 -4.65 1.27 7.31
C GLN A 59 -4.88 1.98 8.65
N GLY A 60 -3.85 2.11 9.49
CA GLY A 60 -4.01 2.73 10.80
C GLY A 60 -4.46 4.19 10.71
N ALA A 61 -5.56 4.56 11.39
CA ALA A 61 -6.09 5.93 11.39
C ALA A 61 -5.02 7.00 11.73
N PRO A 62 -4.15 6.80 12.75
CA PRO A 62 -3.09 7.77 13.03
C PRO A 62 -2.14 7.99 11.86
N TYR A 63 -1.85 6.94 11.08
CA TYR A 63 -1.00 7.05 9.89
C TYR A 63 -1.73 7.81 8.77
N ILE A 64 -2.99 7.47 8.47
CA ILE A 64 -3.76 8.16 7.42
C ILE A 64 -3.86 9.66 7.73
N TYR A 65 -4.24 10.01 8.96
CA TYR A 65 -4.32 11.39 9.41
C TYR A 65 -2.98 12.13 9.25
N GLU A 66 -1.87 11.50 9.66
CA GLU A 66 -0.53 12.06 9.48
C GLU A 66 -0.19 12.28 8.01
N GLN A 67 -0.48 11.31 7.14
CA GLN A 67 -0.16 11.45 5.71
C GLN A 67 -0.98 12.57 5.04
N LEU A 68 -2.27 12.70 5.37
CA LEU A 68 -3.09 13.79 4.86
C LEU A 68 -2.54 15.15 5.29
N LYS A 69 -2.09 15.28 6.55
CA LYS A 69 -1.42 16.50 7.04
C LYS A 69 -0.14 16.79 6.28
N LEU A 70 0.72 15.79 6.08
CA LEU A 70 2.00 15.96 5.37
C LEU A 70 1.79 16.35 3.91
N PHE A 71 0.78 15.80 3.22
CA PHE A 71 0.42 16.26 1.88
C PHE A 71 -0.10 17.70 1.89
N LYS A 72 -0.85 18.09 2.93
CA LYS A 72 -1.42 19.43 3.05
C LYS A 72 -0.38 20.50 3.37
N SER A 73 0.60 20.18 4.20
CA SER A 73 1.73 21.08 4.50
C SER A 73 2.73 21.17 3.36
N GLY A 74 2.80 20.14 2.50
CA GLY A 74 3.80 20.01 1.44
C GLY A 74 5.04 19.23 1.86
N ASP A 75 5.15 18.82 3.13
CA ASP A 75 6.27 18.00 3.63
C ASP A 75 6.34 16.64 2.91
N ARG A 76 5.17 16.09 2.52
CA ARG A 76 5.10 14.97 1.57
C ARG A 76 4.60 15.51 0.23
N GLN A 77 5.47 15.53 -0.76
CA GLN A 77 5.16 16.09 -2.08
C GLN A 77 4.43 15.07 -2.97
N ASN A 78 3.27 15.46 -3.48
CA ASN A 78 2.56 14.80 -4.58
C ASN A 78 1.47 15.74 -5.10
N ALA A 79 1.57 16.19 -6.36
CA ALA A 79 0.66 17.20 -6.90
C ALA A 79 -0.81 16.77 -6.90
N VAL A 80 -1.08 15.48 -7.17
CA VAL A 80 -2.44 14.93 -7.17
C VAL A 80 -3.03 15.00 -5.75
N MET A 81 -2.32 14.48 -4.76
CA MET A 81 -2.80 14.48 -3.38
C MET A 81 -2.84 15.88 -2.77
N ALA A 82 -1.91 16.78 -3.12
CA ALA A 82 -1.93 18.17 -2.69
C ALA A 82 -3.25 18.86 -3.07
N GLY A 83 -3.72 18.64 -4.30
CA GLY A 83 -5.03 19.13 -4.75
C GLY A 83 -6.20 18.53 -3.97
N GLN A 84 -6.15 17.23 -3.64
CA GLN A 84 -7.20 16.55 -2.89
C GLN A 84 -7.31 17.03 -1.43
N VAL A 85 -6.19 17.34 -0.79
CA VAL A 85 -6.18 17.70 0.64
C VAL A 85 -6.28 19.20 0.91
N ALA A 86 -6.12 20.05 -0.10
CA ALA A 86 -6.08 21.51 0.05
C ALA A 86 -7.29 22.07 0.84
N GLY A 87 -8.49 21.56 0.53
CA GLY A 87 -9.75 22.00 1.14
C GLY A 87 -10.11 21.30 2.46
N LEU A 88 -9.40 20.24 2.87
CA LEU A 88 -9.80 19.43 4.03
C LEU A 88 -9.48 20.15 5.34
N SER A 89 -10.44 20.29 6.24
CA SER A 89 -10.17 20.69 7.63
C SER A 89 -9.42 19.59 8.38
N GLU A 90 -8.86 19.91 9.56
CA GLU A 90 -8.28 18.85 10.39
C GLU A 90 -9.29 17.79 10.81
N GLN A 91 -10.56 18.19 11.03
CA GLN A 91 -11.60 17.24 11.39
C GLN A 91 -11.94 16.34 10.21
N ASP A 92 -12.02 16.88 8.99
CA ASP A 92 -12.25 16.06 7.78
C ASP A 92 -11.15 15.00 7.61
N MET A 93 -9.89 15.37 7.86
CA MET A 93 -8.77 14.42 7.80
C MET A 93 -8.85 13.35 8.89
N ARG A 94 -9.34 13.67 10.10
CA ARG A 94 -9.57 12.69 11.17
C ARG A 94 -10.74 11.77 10.84
N ASP A 95 -11.83 12.30 10.33
CA ASP A 95 -13.02 11.54 9.91
C ASP A 95 -12.68 10.55 8.77
N LEU A 96 -11.98 11.02 7.73
CA LEU A 96 -11.50 10.18 6.63
C LEU A 96 -10.55 9.08 7.13
N ALA A 97 -9.66 9.41 8.07
CA ALA A 97 -8.75 8.45 8.67
C ALA A 97 -9.49 7.38 9.48
N ALA A 98 -10.50 7.76 10.27
CA ALA A 98 -11.36 6.81 10.98
C ALA A 98 -12.11 5.91 10.01
N TYR A 99 -12.75 6.48 8.98
CA TYR A 99 -13.49 5.73 7.98
C TYR A 99 -12.66 4.67 7.27
N PHE A 100 -11.50 5.05 6.70
CA PHE A 100 -10.66 4.10 5.95
C PHE A 100 -10.01 3.04 6.83
N ALA A 101 -9.70 3.37 8.09
CA ALA A 101 -9.18 2.40 9.05
C ALA A 101 -10.19 1.29 9.39
N ASP A 102 -11.48 1.61 9.36
CA ASP A 102 -12.56 0.66 9.62
C ASP A 102 -12.91 -0.23 8.40
N GLN A 103 -12.38 0.08 7.21
CA GLN A 103 -12.66 -0.72 6.02
C GLN A 103 -11.86 -2.03 6.02
N GLN A 104 -12.46 -3.08 5.46
CA GLN A 104 -11.79 -4.36 5.30
C GLN A 104 -10.78 -4.30 4.14
N THR A 105 -9.51 -4.57 4.42
CA THR A 105 -8.47 -4.69 3.39
C THR A 105 -8.71 -5.93 2.54
N ARG A 106 -8.75 -5.77 1.21
CA ARG A 106 -8.65 -6.90 0.28
C ARG A 106 -7.20 -7.37 0.17
N PRO A 107 -6.93 -8.69 0.27
CA PRO A 107 -5.57 -9.21 0.07
C PRO A 107 -4.97 -8.76 -1.26
N GLY A 108 -3.65 -8.58 -1.26
CA GLY A 108 -2.89 -8.46 -2.51
C GLY A 108 -2.47 -9.85 -3.00
N ALA A 109 -1.67 -9.86 -4.06
CA ALA A 109 -1.04 -11.06 -4.58
C ALA A 109 0.48 -10.95 -4.42
N ALA A 110 1.12 -12.08 -4.14
CA ALA A 110 2.57 -12.24 -4.14
C ALA A 110 3.01 -13.09 -5.33
N SER A 111 4.16 -12.75 -5.91
CA SER A 111 4.86 -13.63 -6.84
C SER A 111 5.53 -14.78 -6.08
N GLU A 112 5.16 -16.01 -6.40
CA GLU A 112 5.78 -17.22 -5.82
C GLU A 112 7.30 -17.28 -6.02
N LYS A 113 7.79 -16.69 -7.12
CA LYS A 113 9.21 -16.71 -7.48
C LYS A 113 10.06 -15.83 -6.57
N ILE A 114 9.62 -14.60 -6.29
CA ILE A 114 10.44 -13.57 -5.60
C ILE A 114 10.00 -13.30 -4.17
N ALA A 115 8.76 -13.65 -3.80
CA ALA A 115 8.26 -13.45 -2.43
C ALA A 115 9.05 -14.22 -1.36
N PRO A 116 9.62 -15.42 -1.60
CA PRO A 116 10.46 -16.08 -0.59
C PRO A 116 11.72 -15.27 -0.22
N ALA A 117 12.35 -14.61 -1.18
CA ALA A 117 13.49 -13.72 -0.91
C ALA A 117 13.04 -12.51 -0.09
N GLY A 118 11.91 -11.90 -0.46
CA GLY A 118 11.30 -10.80 0.29
C GLY A 118 10.92 -11.19 1.72
N ALA A 119 10.43 -12.42 1.93
CA ALA A 119 10.12 -12.93 3.26
C ALA A 119 11.36 -13.04 4.14
N LYS A 120 12.47 -13.56 3.59
CA LYS A 120 13.75 -13.67 4.30
C LYS A 120 14.23 -12.27 4.74
N LEU A 121 14.23 -11.31 3.83
CA LEU A 121 14.66 -9.94 4.12
C LEU A 121 13.71 -9.22 5.09
N TYR A 122 12.40 -9.40 4.94
CA TYR A 122 11.39 -8.78 5.81
C TYR A 122 11.54 -9.19 7.28
N HIS A 123 11.75 -10.49 7.52
CA HIS A 123 11.84 -11.04 8.87
C HIS A 123 13.26 -11.02 9.44
N GLY A 124 14.27 -11.18 8.59
CA GLY A 124 15.67 -11.32 9.02
C GLY A 124 16.50 -10.06 8.87
N GLY A 125 16.12 -9.15 7.96
CA GLY A 125 17.04 -8.14 7.45
C GLY A 125 18.22 -8.77 6.71
N ASP A 126 19.24 -7.96 6.46
CA ASP A 126 20.56 -8.37 6.03
C ASP A 126 21.62 -7.56 6.81
N THR A 127 22.30 -8.20 7.75
CA THR A 127 23.31 -7.52 8.57
C THR A 127 24.60 -7.23 7.82
N GLU A 128 24.89 -7.96 6.73
CA GLU A 128 26.09 -7.73 5.92
C GLU A 128 25.92 -6.48 5.06
N GLU A 129 24.71 -6.25 4.56
CA GLU A 129 24.31 -5.07 3.78
C GLU A 129 23.75 -3.93 4.67
N GLY A 130 23.64 -4.13 5.98
CA GLY A 130 23.15 -3.10 6.91
C GLY A 130 21.62 -2.89 6.89
N ILE A 131 20.86 -3.79 6.26
CA ILE A 131 19.40 -3.74 6.17
C ILE A 131 18.77 -4.32 7.45
N PRO A 132 18.03 -3.54 8.25
CA PRO A 132 17.35 -4.07 9.42
C PRO A 132 16.08 -4.87 9.05
N ALA A 133 15.68 -5.79 9.92
CA ALA A 133 14.42 -6.53 9.74
C ALA A 133 13.19 -5.60 9.79
N CYS A 134 12.41 -5.59 8.71
CA CYS A 134 11.20 -4.75 8.58
C CYS A 134 10.12 -5.09 9.62
N ALA A 135 10.02 -6.38 9.98
CA ALA A 135 9.04 -6.90 10.94
C ALA A 135 9.16 -6.26 12.34
N GLY A 136 10.33 -5.70 12.70
CA GLY A 136 10.53 -5.03 13.99
C GLY A 136 9.65 -3.78 14.17
N CYS A 137 9.37 -3.06 13.08
CA CYS A 137 8.52 -1.87 13.09
C CYS A 137 7.14 -2.12 12.49
N HIS A 138 7.06 -2.91 11.43
CA HIS A 138 5.81 -3.19 10.71
C HIS A 138 5.07 -4.43 11.21
N GLY A 139 5.63 -5.15 12.20
CA GLY A 139 5.06 -6.36 12.79
C GLY A 139 5.26 -7.60 11.91
N PRO A 140 5.22 -8.82 12.48
CA PRO A 140 5.51 -10.05 11.73
C PRO A 140 4.52 -10.30 10.58
N ALA A 141 3.26 -9.90 10.74
CA ALA A 141 2.23 -10.03 9.70
C ALA A 141 2.07 -8.75 8.85
N ALA A 142 3.02 -7.82 8.92
CA ALA A 142 2.98 -6.52 8.23
C ALA A 142 1.73 -5.68 8.49
N LEU A 143 1.12 -5.83 9.68
CA LEU A 143 -0.07 -5.09 10.09
C LEU A 143 0.24 -3.67 10.59
N GLY A 144 1.52 -3.34 10.75
CA GLY A 144 1.97 -2.07 11.29
C GLY A 144 1.83 -1.97 12.80
N ASN A 145 2.00 -0.75 13.31
CA ASN A 145 1.76 -0.37 14.69
C ASN A 145 1.10 1.00 14.70
N ALA A 146 -0.23 1.02 14.85
CA ALA A 146 -1.03 2.23 14.77
C ALA A 146 -0.63 3.28 15.82
N ALA A 147 -0.32 2.86 17.05
CA ALA A 147 0.10 3.76 18.13
C ALA A 147 1.44 4.45 17.82
N ALA A 148 2.36 3.74 17.17
CA ALA A 148 3.65 4.29 16.72
C ALA A 148 3.61 4.96 15.33
N LYS A 149 2.43 4.99 14.69
CA LYS A 149 2.21 5.42 13.30
C LYS A 149 3.05 4.65 12.27
N TYR A 150 3.43 3.41 12.56
CA TYR A 150 4.03 2.53 11.56
C TYR A 150 2.92 1.92 10.70
N PRO A 151 2.95 2.14 9.37
CA PRO A 151 1.84 1.74 8.52
C PRO A 151 1.76 0.23 8.39
N ARG A 152 0.52 -0.23 8.17
CA ARG A 152 0.23 -1.53 7.58
C ARG A 152 0.82 -1.59 6.17
N LEU A 153 1.54 -2.67 5.86
CA LEU A 153 2.02 -3.00 4.52
C LEU A 153 1.29 -4.23 3.93
N SER A 154 0.77 -5.10 4.79
CA SER A 154 -0.01 -6.29 4.40
C SER A 154 -1.16 -5.94 3.46
N GLY A 155 -1.19 -6.59 2.30
CA GLY A 155 -2.23 -6.44 1.29
C GLY A 155 -2.10 -5.20 0.42
N GLN A 156 -1.06 -4.39 0.60
CA GLN A 156 -0.83 -3.17 -0.19
C GLN A 156 -0.42 -3.51 -1.62
N ASN A 157 -0.61 -2.56 -2.54
CA ASN A 157 -0.22 -2.74 -3.94
C ASN A 157 1.32 -2.79 -4.08
N PRO A 158 1.87 -3.82 -4.74
CA PRO A 158 3.33 -4.02 -4.78
C PRO A 158 4.05 -2.89 -5.50
N GLN A 159 3.49 -2.34 -6.57
CA GLN A 159 4.07 -1.24 -7.33
C GLN A 159 4.07 0.04 -6.51
N TYR A 160 3.02 0.30 -5.72
CA TYR A 160 3.03 1.39 -4.75
C TYR A 160 4.14 1.18 -3.70
N ILE A 161 4.26 -0.01 -3.10
CA ILE A 161 5.32 -0.29 -2.12
C ILE A 161 6.71 -0.09 -2.74
N ALA A 162 6.94 -0.64 -3.93
CA ALA A 162 8.19 -0.48 -4.64
C ALA A 162 8.50 0.99 -4.92
N ALA A 163 7.52 1.76 -5.39
CA ALA A 163 7.66 3.19 -5.62
C ALA A 163 7.96 3.96 -4.33
N GLN A 164 7.35 3.59 -3.19
CA GLN A 164 7.64 4.26 -1.92
C GLN A 164 9.04 3.91 -1.41
N LEU A 165 9.49 2.66 -1.51
CA LEU A 165 10.84 2.27 -1.13
C LEU A 165 11.88 2.99 -1.98
N LYS A 166 11.68 3.07 -3.30
CA LYS A 166 12.53 3.86 -4.21
C LYS A 166 12.54 5.34 -3.84
N ALA A 167 11.37 5.94 -3.63
CA ALA A 167 11.28 7.34 -3.22
C ALA A 167 11.97 7.62 -1.87
N TYR A 168 12.01 6.65 -0.94
CA TYR A 168 12.80 6.77 0.28
C TYR A 168 14.30 6.62 0.01
N ARG A 169 14.72 5.59 -0.72
CA ARG A 169 16.12 5.37 -1.08
C ARG A 169 16.73 6.57 -1.82
N ASP A 170 15.97 7.11 -2.76
CA ASP A 170 16.42 8.16 -3.67
C ASP A 170 16.21 9.57 -3.06
N GLY A 171 15.72 9.66 -1.82
CA GLY A 171 15.53 10.91 -1.08
C GLY A 171 14.35 11.78 -1.52
N GLU A 172 13.55 11.33 -2.49
CA GLU A 172 12.37 12.05 -2.99
C GLU A 172 11.25 12.17 -1.93
N ARG A 173 11.12 11.16 -1.06
CA ARG A 173 10.22 11.17 0.09
C ARG A 173 11.05 11.40 1.35
N THR A 174 11.14 12.66 1.78
CA THR A 174 11.98 13.12 2.89
C THR A 174 11.27 14.21 3.70
N GLY A 175 11.96 14.85 4.65
CA GLY A 175 11.51 16.08 5.31
C GLY A 175 10.62 15.89 6.54
N TYR A 176 10.46 14.66 7.04
CA TYR A 176 9.77 14.38 8.30
C TYR A 176 10.32 13.12 8.97
N ALA A 177 10.21 13.03 10.30
CA ALA A 177 10.89 12.02 11.11
C ALA A 177 10.66 10.56 10.67
N LYS A 178 9.47 10.21 10.19
CA LYS A 178 9.19 8.85 9.67
C LYS A 178 9.79 8.59 8.29
N ALA A 179 9.98 9.63 7.48
CA ALA A 179 10.73 9.50 6.25
C ALA A 179 12.20 9.24 6.55
N GLU A 180 12.83 10.01 7.44
CA GLU A 180 14.26 9.88 7.75
C GLU A 180 14.63 8.45 8.19
N ILE A 181 13.79 7.82 9.01
CA ILE A 181 13.93 6.41 9.38
C ILE A 181 13.89 5.51 8.14
N MET A 182 12.92 5.70 7.27
CA MET A 182 12.77 4.88 6.06
C MET A 182 13.83 5.20 4.99
N ASN A 183 14.35 6.43 4.92
CA ASN A 183 15.46 6.80 4.04
C ASN A 183 16.70 5.96 4.42
N ALA A 184 17.06 5.95 5.70
CA ALA A 184 18.19 5.16 6.20
C ALA A 184 18.01 3.64 6.01
N VAL A 185 16.78 3.13 6.12
CA VAL A 185 16.50 1.71 5.85
C VAL A 185 16.56 1.38 4.36
N ALA A 186 16.09 2.29 3.50
CA ALA A 186 15.96 2.05 2.07
C ALA A 186 17.25 2.30 1.29
N GLU A 187 18.19 3.07 1.85
CA GLU A 187 19.49 3.41 1.25
C GLU A 187 20.26 2.17 0.76
N GLU A 188 20.20 1.08 1.54
CA GLU A 188 20.92 -0.17 1.26
C GLU A 188 20.13 -1.16 0.37
N LEU A 189 18.88 -0.84 0.01
CA LEU A 189 18.04 -1.77 -0.76
C LEU A 189 18.37 -1.73 -2.26
N SER A 190 18.73 -2.88 -2.84
CA SER A 190 18.81 -3.04 -4.29
C SER A 190 17.41 -2.99 -4.93
N ASP A 191 17.37 -2.83 -6.25
CA ASP A 191 16.10 -2.89 -6.99
C ASP A 191 15.42 -4.27 -6.87
N ASP A 192 16.21 -5.35 -6.80
CA ASP A 192 15.68 -6.71 -6.62
C ASP A 192 15.10 -6.90 -5.20
N ASP A 193 15.74 -6.34 -4.17
CA ASP A 193 15.22 -6.36 -2.79
C ASP A 193 13.89 -5.63 -2.68
N ILE A 194 13.81 -4.45 -3.30
CA ILE A 194 12.58 -3.65 -3.34
C ILE A 194 11.45 -4.44 -3.98
N GLN A 195 11.68 -5.10 -5.12
CA GLN A 195 10.65 -5.91 -5.78
C GLN A 195 10.25 -7.13 -4.94
N ALA A 196 11.23 -7.81 -4.32
CA ALA A 196 10.99 -8.97 -3.49
C ALA A 196 10.17 -8.61 -2.23
N LEU A 197 10.55 -7.54 -1.52
CA LEU A 197 9.83 -7.00 -0.36
C LEU A 197 8.41 -6.57 -0.74
N ALA A 198 8.27 -5.81 -1.83
CA ALA A 198 6.98 -5.34 -2.32
C ALA A 198 6.02 -6.49 -2.63
N SER A 199 6.51 -7.50 -3.37
CA SER A 199 5.75 -8.73 -3.66
C SER A 199 5.36 -9.46 -2.37
N TYR A 200 6.29 -9.62 -1.43
CA TYR A 200 6.03 -10.33 -0.18
C TYR A 200 4.96 -9.64 0.68
N VAL A 201 5.10 -8.34 0.95
CA VAL A 201 4.13 -7.63 1.81
C VAL A 201 2.77 -7.41 1.13
N ALA A 202 2.72 -7.40 -0.21
CA ALA A 202 1.46 -7.40 -0.93
C ALA A 202 0.67 -8.70 -0.70
N GLY A 203 1.34 -9.85 -0.72
CA GLY A 203 0.70 -11.14 -0.52
C GLY A 203 0.57 -11.59 0.94
N ILE A 204 1.24 -10.97 1.91
CA ILE A 204 0.99 -11.32 3.32
C ILE A 204 -0.39 -10.82 3.74
N ALA A 205 -1.26 -11.74 4.17
CA ALA A 205 -2.58 -11.41 4.70
C ALA A 205 -2.75 -12.08 6.08
N PRO A 206 -3.43 -11.42 7.04
CA PRO A 206 -3.87 -12.10 8.25
C PRO A 206 -4.82 -13.25 7.83
N ALA A 207 -4.75 -14.38 8.52
CA ALA A 207 -5.72 -15.45 8.33
C ALA A 207 -7.14 -14.90 8.51
N GLN A 208 -7.91 -14.87 7.42
CA GLN A 208 -9.29 -14.40 7.36
C GLN A 208 -10.10 -15.56 6.76
N GLU A 209 -11.26 -15.88 7.33
CA GLU A 209 -12.13 -16.91 6.76
C GLU A 209 -12.46 -16.56 5.29
N GLY A 210 -12.15 -17.46 4.36
CA GLY A 210 -12.46 -17.30 2.94
C GLY A 210 -11.31 -16.81 2.02
N PHE A 211 -10.14 -16.45 2.56
CA PHE A 211 -8.96 -16.13 1.75
C PHE A 211 -7.90 -17.22 1.88
N THR A 212 -7.89 -18.20 0.96
CA THR A 212 -6.89 -19.28 0.90
C THR A 212 -5.71 -18.90 0.00
N ASN A 213 -4.62 -19.66 0.12
CA ASN A 213 -3.36 -19.52 -0.61
C ASN A 213 -3.56 -19.49 -2.14
N ASP A 214 -4.64 -20.08 -2.63
CA ASP A 214 -5.01 -20.15 -4.05
C ASP A 214 -5.32 -18.78 -4.67
N LYS A 215 -5.45 -17.72 -3.84
CA LYS A 215 -5.79 -16.35 -4.26
C LYS A 215 -4.79 -15.28 -3.81
N GLY A 216 -3.55 -15.65 -3.48
CA GLY A 216 -2.45 -14.69 -3.28
C GLY A 216 -2.12 -14.33 -1.83
N ALA A 217 -2.71 -15.01 -0.84
CA ALA A 217 -2.36 -14.84 0.57
C ALA A 217 -1.24 -15.81 1.01
N LEU A 218 -0.07 -15.30 1.37
CA LEU A 218 0.92 -16.04 2.15
C LEU A 218 0.44 -16.06 3.61
N MET A 219 -0.11 -17.20 4.04
CA MET A 219 -0.44 -17.42 5.44
C MET A 219 0.86 -17.40 6.26
N GLN A 220 0.96 -16.51 7.24
CA GLN A 220 1.93 -16.69 8.31
C GLN A 220 1.53 -17.99 9.02
N GLN A 221 2.34 -19.04 8.92
CA GLN A 221 2.22 -20.17 9.84
C GLN A 221 2.40 -19.59 11.25
N VAL A 222 1.29 -19.38 11.96
CA VAL A 222 1.34 -19.06 13.36
C VAL A 222 1.91 -20.31 14.03
N ALA A 223 3.17 -20.25 14.45
CA ALA A 223 3.65 -21.21 15.42
C ALA A 223 2.72 -21.07 16.63
N GLY A 224 1.85 -22.08 16.82
CA GLY A 224 0.95 -22.14 17.97
C GLY A 224 1.76 -22.00 19.27
N PRO A 225 1.11 -21.58 20.38
CA PRO A 225 1.81 -21.37 21.63
C PRO A 225 2.60 -22.63 21.97
N ALA A 226 3.91 -22.47 22.13
CA ALA A 226 4.80 -23.51 22.60
C ALA A 226 4.22 -24.06 23.91
N ALA A 227 3.60 -25.24 23.82
CA ALA A 227 3.19 -25.98 24.98
C ALA A 227 4.45 -26.20 25.81
N ALA A 228 4.43 -25.66 27.03
CA ALA A 228 5.45 -25.87 28.02
C ALA A 228 5.79 -27.36 28.08
N ALA A 229 7.04 -27.70 27.75
CA ALA A 229 7.59 -29.03 27.97
C ALA A 229 7.70 -29.28 29.48
N GLY A 230 6.57 -29.67 30.08
CA GLY A 230 6.52 -30.37 31.35
C GLY A 230 6.86 -31.83 31.11
N GLY A 231 7.95 -32.28 31.73
CA GLY A 231 8.40 -33.68 31.67
C GLY A 231 7.35 -34.66 32.19
N GLY A 232 7.28 -35.82 31.54
CA GLY A 232 6.42 -36.93 31.92
C GLY A 232 6.78 -38.19 31.15
N SER A 233 7.72 -38.95 31.71
CA SER A 233 8.06 -40.32 31.30
C SER A 233 6.84 -41.23 31.46
N SER A 234 6.46 -41.97 30.42
CA SER A 234 5.92 -43.34 30.59
C SER A 234 5.96 -44.14 29.28
N SER A 235 6.22 -45.43 29.48
CA SER A 235 6.55 -46.50 28.55
C SER A 235 5.34 -47.31 28.08
N GLY A 236 5.49 -47.98 26.92
CA GLY A 236 4.66 -49.10 26.42
C GLY A 236 4.00 -48.74 25.08
N GLY A 237 4.16 -49.45 23.95
CA GLY A 237 4.43 -50.86 23.71
C GLY A 237 3.16 -51.52 23.17
N GLY A 238 3.11 -51.86 21.87
CA GLY A 238 1.99 -52.62 21.29
C GLY A 238 1.87 -52.54 19.76
N SER A 239 2.09 -53.67 19.11
CA SER A 239 2.17 -54.00 17.68
C SER A 239 0.87 -54.56 17.09
N SER A 240 0.69 -54.43 15.75
CA SER A 240 0.13 -55.41 14.78
C SER A 240 -0.08 -54.69 13.42
N ASP A 241 0.63 -55.04 12.33
CA ASP A 241 0.31 -56.10 11.33
C ASP A 241 -1.06 -55.88 10.66
N SER A 242 -1.30 -56.02 9.35
CA SER A 242 -0.52 -56.33 8.14
C SER A 242 -1.48 -56.25 6.92
N GLU A 243 -0.93 -56.11 5.70
CA GLU A 243 -1.44 -56.71 4.43
C GLU A 243 -2.76 -56.20 3.80
N ASP A 244 -3.03 -56.20 2.49
CA ASP A 244 -2.32 -56.32 1.20
C ASP A 244 -3.43 -56.25 0.11
N ALA A 245 -3.05 -56.32 -1.16
CA ALA A 245 -3.85 -56.69 -2.35
C ALA A 245 -4.33 -55.58 -3.30
N SER A 246 -3.54 -55.49 -4.36
CA SER A 246 -3.81 -55.07 -5.73
C SER A 246 -4.95 -55.81 -6.43
N SER A 247 -5.58 -55.16 -7.41
CA SER A 247 -5.97 -55.79 -8.68
C SER A 247 -6.17 -54.73 -9.77
N ASP A 248 -5.40 -54.89 -10.85
CA ASP A 248 -5.56 -54.26 -12.16
C ASP A 248 -6.89 -54.65 -12.83
N ASP A 249 -7.46 -53.76 -13.66
CA ASP A 249 -8.32 -54.15 -14.79
C ASP A 249 -8.34 -53.03 -15.86
N ASP A 250 -7.92 -53.38 -17.08
CA ASP A 250 -7.89 -52.54 -18.28
C ASP A 250 -9.26 -52.48 -18.99
N GLY A 251 -9.57 -51.39 -19.68
CA GLY A 251 -10.72 -51.34 -20.59
C GLY A 251 -10.84 -50.06 -21.42
N GLU A 252 -10.40 -50.11 -22.68
CA GLU A 252 -10.61 -49.10 -23.72
C GLU A 252 -12.02 -49.18 -24.38
N SER A 253 -12.35 -48.08 -25.10
CA SER A 253 -13.18 -47.97 -26.31
C SER A 253 -14.57 -47.29 -26.25
N GLU A 254 -14.57 -46.06 -26.78
CA GLU A 254 -15.40 -45.43 -27.83
C GLU A 254 -16.95 -45.59 -27.95
N SER A 255 -17.58 -44.41 -28.05
CA SER A 255 -18.52 -43.95 -29.12
C SER A 255 -20.05 -44.20 -29.07
N SER A 256 -20.76 -43.17 -29.58
CA SER A 256 -22.20 -42.98 -29.91
C SER A 256 -23.11 -42.57 -28.74
N GLY A 257 -23.75 -41.38 -28.71
CA GLY A 257 -24.75 -40.79 -29.63
C GLY A 257 -26.16 -41.07 -29.03
N SER A 258 -27.11 -40.16 -28.80
CA SER A 258 -27.59 -39.02 -29.60
C SER A 258 -28.67 -38.16 -28.85
N ASP A 259 -29.10 -37.06 -29.50
CA ASP A 259 -30.42 -36.35 -29.45
C ASP A 259 -30.69 -35.32 -28.32
N GLU A 260 -31.29 -34.13 -28.53
CA GLU A 260 -32.03 -33.53 -29.67
C GLU A 260 -32.29 -32.00 -29.47
N GLY A 261 -32.40 -31.24 -30.58
CA GLY A 261 -33.23 -30.02 -30.81
C GLY A 261 -32.79 -28.67 -30.19
N ASP A 262 -32.88 -27.49 -30.83
CA ASP A 262 -33.51 -27.05 -32.09
C ASP A 262 -32.98 -25.62 -32.40
N SER A 263 -32.62 -25.36 -33.66
CA SER A 263 -32.27 -24.04 -34.22
C SER A 263 -32.79 -23.95 -35.66
N ALA A 264 -33.60 -22.93 -35.96
CA ALA A 264 -33.79 -22.32 -37.29
C ALA A 264 -34.47 -20.95 -37.04
N ASP A 265 -33.91 -19.78 -37.36
CA ASP A 265 -33.41 -19.22 -38.63
C ASP A 265 -34.52 -18.88 -39.64
N SER A 266 -34.63 -17.58 -39.99
CA SER A 266 -34.62 -17.03 -41.37
C SER A 266 -35.30 -15.64 -41.44
N GLU A 267 -34.57 -14.59 -41.84
CA GLU A 267 -34.60 -13.90 -43.16
C GLU A 267 -35.83 -12.93 -43.29
N GLN A 268 -35.85 -11.76 -43.97
CA GLN A 268 -35.09 -11.22 -45.10
C GLN A 268 -35.46 -9.73 -45.37
N ALA A 269 -34.48 -8.96 -45.84
CA ALA A 269 -34.48 -7.97 -46.95
C ALA A 269 -35.45 -6.76 -47.12
N GLY A 270 -34.81 -5.64 -47.54
CA GLY A 270 -35.27 -4.63 -48.51
C GLY A 270 -35.78 -3.32 -47.89
N GLY A 271 -35.37 -2.10 -48.25
CA GLY A 271 -34.60 -1.55 -49.39
C GLY A 271 -35.15 -0.16 -49.74
N SER A 272 -34.39 0.64 -50.49
CA SER A 272 -34.67 1.97 -51.11
C SER A 272 -34.58 3.22 -50.23
N ASP A 273 -34.18 4.42 -50.68
CA ASP A 273 -33.34 4.97 -51.77
C ASP A 273 -33.39 6.52 -51.57
N ASP A 274 -32.42 7.25 -52.14
CA ASP A 274 -32.40 8.71 -52.42
C ASP A 274 -32.31 9.68 -51.21
N ASP A 275 -31.61 10.83 -51.23
CA ASP A 275 -31.07 11.65 -52.33
C ASP A 275 -29.88 12.50 -51.79
N GLY A 276 -28.94 12.86 -52.66
CA GLY A 276 -27.72 13.58 -52.31
C GLY A 276 -27.87 15.10 -52.26
N SER A 277 -26.83 15.79 -51.77
CA SER A 277 -26.29 17.01 -52.38
C SER A 277 -25.03 17.50 -51.63
N ASP A 278 -23.92 17.49 -52.34
CA ASP A 278 -22.77 18.37 -52.12
C ASP A 278 -23.16 19.82 -52.42
N SER A 279 -22.65 20.78 -51.65
CA SER A 279 -22.22 22.08 -52.19
C SER A 279 -21.29 22.82 -51.24
N GLU A 280 -20.18 23.24 -51.82
CA GLU A 280 -19.09 24.08 -51.32
C GLU A 280 -19.51 25.52 -50.95
N SER A 281 -18.58 26.18 -50.23
CA SER A 281 -18.23 27.62 -50.22
C SER A 281 -19.29 28.64 -49.79
N ALA A 282 -18.99 29.84 -49.29
CA ALA A 282 -17.87 30.51 -48.62
C ALA A 282 -18.46 31.87 -48.16
N ASP A 283 -17.63 32.67 -47.48
CA ASP A 283 -17.75 34.13 -47.33
C ASP A 283 -18.75 34.67 -46.27
N GLU A 284 -18.52 35.75 -45.54
CA GLU A 284 -17.40 36.66 -45.27
C GLU A 284 -17.90 37.60 -44.16
N ASN A 285 -17.00 38.07 -43.30
CA ASN A 285 -16.96 39.39 -42.62
C ASN A 285 -16.12 39.21 -41.34
N GLY A 286 -14.91 39.74 -41.21
CA GLY A 286 -14.38 40.96 -41.79
C GLY A 286 -14.23 41.99 -40.66
N ASN A 287 -13.04 42.09 -40.09
CA ASN A 287 -12.54 43.34 -39.51
C ASN A 287 -11.00 43.31 -39.49
N ASP A 288 -10.42 43.73 -40.61
CA ASP A 288 -9.07 44.24 -40.71
C ASP A 288 -9.00 45.65 -40.10
N ALA A 289 -7.94 45.93 -39.34
CA ALA A 289 -7.27 47.22 -39.30
C ALA A 289 -5.87 47.04 -38.69
N ASP A 290 -4.91 47.05 -39.61
CA ASP A 290 -3.68 47.83 -39.60
C ASP A 290 -2.45 47.40 -38.76
N GLU A 291 -1.48 46.94 -39.55
CA GLU A 291 -0.02 46.98 -39.46
C GLU A 291 0.57 48.24 -38.78
N ASP A 292 1.69 48.09 -38.04
CA ASP A 292 2.95 48.77 -38.39
C ASP A 292 4.19 48.22 -37.63
N ALA A 293 5.32 48.20 -38.34
CA ALA A 293 6.75 48.27 -38.00
C ALA A 293 7.28 47.65 -36.69
N SER A 294 8.17 46.64 -36.69
CA SER A 294 9.60 46.64 -37.10
C SER A 294 10.54 47.55 -36.31
N ALA A 295 11.48 46.88 -35.61
CA ALA A 295 12.85 47.30 -35.24
C ALA A 295 13.06 48.54 -34.34
N ASP A 296 13.71 48.37 -33.18
CA ASP A 296 14.98 49.08 -32.92
C ASP A 296 15.80 48.44 -31.79
N SER A 297 17.09 48.34 -32.10
CA SER A 297 18.27 48.17 -31.27
C SER A 297 18.30 49.05 -30.01
N GLY A 298 18.93 48.54 -28.95
CA GLY A 298 19.22 49.29 -27.73
C GLY A 298 20.38 48.68 -26.95
N SER A 299 21.57 48.73 -27.55
CA SER A 299 22.87 48.59 -26.92
C SER A 299 23.05 49.59 -25.78
N GLY A 300 23.66 49.12 -24.69
CA GLY A 300 24.12 49.92 -23.56
C GLY A 300 25.32 49.25 -22.89
N ASP A 301 26.44 49.23 -23.60
CA ASP A 301 27.80 49.42 -23.09
C ASP A 301 27.81 50.64 -22.13
N GLU A 302 28.53 50.79 -21.02
CA GLU A 302 29.88 50.44 -20.56
C GLU A 302 29.90 50.85 -19.06
N ASP A 303 30.69 50.20 -18.19
CA ASP A 303 31.78 50.89 -17.46
C ASP A 303 32.53 49.94 -16.50
N SER A 304 33.73 49.58 -16.96
CA SER A 304 35.01 49.50 -16.25
C SER A 304 35.07 49.37 -14.72
N GLY A 305 35.86 48.39 -14.29
CA GLY A 305 36.32 48.28 -12.90
C GLY A 305 37.44 47.26 -12.75
N ASP A 306 38.52 47.42 -13.51
CA ASP A 306 39.80 46.76 -13.27
C ASP A 306 40.39 47.14 -11.91
N GLY A 307 40.88 46.14 -11.18
CA GLY A 307 41.62 46.29 -9.94
C GLY A 307 42.59 45.12 -9.74
N GLN A 308 43.72 45.17 -10.44
CA GLN A 308 44.99 44.49 -10.14
C GLN A 308 45.37 44.71 -8.65
N ALA A 309 45.75 43.69 -7.88
CA ALA A 309 46.99 42.92 -7.81
C ALA A 309 47.71 43.22 -6.48
N ASP A 310 48.65 42.34 -6.11
CA ASP A 310 49.60 42.42 -4.98
C ASP A 310 48.99 41.91 -3.64
N ASP A 311 49.54 40.94 -2.91
CA ASP A 311 50.96 40.67 -2.64
C ASP A 311 51.18 39.19 -2.24
N ALA A 312 52.40 38.75 -2.51
CA ALA A 312 52.99 37.49 -2.08
C ALA A 312 53.09 37.37 -0.54
N ASN A 313 53.06 36.14 -0.03
CA ASN A 313 53.98 35.79 1.05
C ASN A 313 54.32 34.29 1.06
N ASP A 314 55.57 34.03 0.71
CA ASP A 314 56.32 32.80 0.91
C ASP A 314 56.46 32.45 2.41
N GLY A 315 56.67 31.18 2.70
CA GLY A 315 56.94 30.70 4.05
C GLY A 315 57.23 29.20 4.14
N GLU A 316 58.37 28.80 3.55
CA GLU A 316 59.14 27.57 3.87
C GLU A 316 59.13 27.22 5.37
N SER A 317 58.88 25.97 5.76
CA SER A 317 59.83 24.84 5.88
C SER A 317 60.87 24.95 7.02
N GLN A 318 61.01 23.83 7.75
CA GLN A 318 62.00 23.40 8.78
C GLN A 318 61.36 23.16 10.17
N ALA A 319 61.29 21.95 10.76
CA ALA A 319 62.26 20.85 11.04
C ALA A 319 62.70 20.85 12.53
N GLY A 320 62.75 19.64 13.13
CA GLY A 320 63.29 19.32 14.47
C GLY A 320 62.18 19.05 15.50
N GLU A 321 62.11 17.94 16.24
CA GLU A 321 63.05 16.87 16.62
C GLU A 321 62.34 15.51 16.72
#